data_AF-A0A2H1A769-F1
#
_entry.id   AF-A0A2H1A769-F1
#
_cell.length_a   1.000
_cell.length_b   1.000
_cell.length_c   1.000
_cell.angle_alpha   90.00
_cell.angle_beta   90.00
_cell.angle_gamma   90.00
#
_symmetry.space_group_name_H-M   'P 1'
#
loop_
_entity.id
_entity.type
_entity.pdbx_description
1 polymer ?
#
loop_
_entity_poly.entity_id
_entity_poly.type
_entity_poly.pdbx_seq_one_letter_code
_entity_poly.pdbx_strand_id
1 'polypeptide(L)'
;MSFNSATSKAKARATVTKLFEDVLPGTTLLPSKKVKVTDASAFASEARKHRQSKEEVRKKNKLVRARQNREINKRLEKDKKFQKLVRYNVIKSHKNGQAAAPEGEQKYLKKLIKKNSNALRRFADVNDPEIQEEIAELQKEIINMKNEKFDRAKDRKLDAKLSAFNEKIKSGSLTYPGLTPGLAPVGLDDESDEEEDDD
;
A
#
# COMPACT_ATOMS: atom_id res chain seq x y z
N MET A 1 19.06 57.06 29.67
CA MET A 1 17.90 57.29 28.79
C MET A 1 18.38 57.34 27.35
N SER A 2 18.29 56.22 26.62
CA SER A 2 18.73 56.10 25.23
C SER A 2 17.52 55.81 24.33
N PHE A 3 17.52 56.33 23.10
CA PHE A 3 16.46 56.03 22.14
C PHE A 3 16.64 54.60 21.61
N ASN A 4 15.59 53.78 21.65
CA ASN A 4 15.61 52.38 21.23
C ASN A 4 15.68 52.18 19.70
N SER A 5 15.53 53.24 18.90
CA SER A 5 15.62 53.17 17.44
C SER A 5 16.18 54.45 16.82
N ALA A 6 16.87 54.30 15.69
CA ALA A 6 17.41 55.43 14.92
C ALA A 6 16.30 56.40 14.47
N THR A 7 15.11 55.87 14.16
CA THR A 7 13.93 56.66 13.77
C THR A 7 13.39 57.47 14.94
N SER A 8 13.32 56.89 16.15
CA SER A 8 12.92 57.61 17.35
C SER A 8 13.92 58.72 17.69
N LYS A 9 15.22 58.45 17.57
CA LYS A 9 16.28 59.45 17.78
C LYS A 9 16.19 60.61 16.77
N ALA A 10 15.91 60.30 15.51
CA ALA A 10 15.76 61.31 14.46
C ALA A 10 14.52 62.20 14.70
N LYS A 11 13.38 61.60 15.09
CA LYS A 11 12.16 62.34 15.43
C LYS A 11 12.36 63.25 16.66
N ALA A 12 13.04 62.76 17.69
CA ALA A 12 13.34 63.56 18.88
C ALA A 12 14.29 64.73 18.57
N ARG A 13 15.32 64.51 17.74
CA ARG A 13 16.19 65.60 17.27
C ARG A 13 15.42 66.64 16.46
N ALA A 14 14.57 66.20 15.52
CA ALA A 14 13.78 67.10 14.67
C ALA A 14 12.78 67.96 15.47
N THR A 15 12.16 67.37 16.51
CA THR A 15 11.23 68.10 17.39
C THR A 15 11.95 69.13 18.26
N VAL A 16 13.11 68.77 18.81
CA VAL A 16 13.95 69.69 19.59
C VAL A 16 14.46 70.84 18.71
N THR A 17 14.94 70.56 17.49
CA THR A 17 15.37 71.63 16.56
C THR A 17 14.22 72.56 16.19
N LYS A 18 13.00 72.03 16.01
CA LYS A 18 11.81 72.86 15.73
C LYS A 18 11.48 73.78 16.92
N LEU A 19 11.60 73.29 18.14
CA LEU A 19 11.35 74.08 19.34
C LEU A 19 12.40 75.19 19.50
N PHE A 20 13.66 74.91 19.17
CA PHE A 20 14.70 75.94 19.13
C PHE A 20 14.45 76.99 18.03
N GLU A 21 13.96 76.58 16.86
CA GLU A 21 13.55 77.53 15.80
C GLU A 21 12.41 78.47 16.24
N ASP A 22 11.45 77.97 17.03
CA ASP A 22 10.30 78.76 17.49
C ASP A 22 10.64 79.69 18.67
N VAL A 23 11.62 79.33 19.51
CA VAL A 23 11.99 80.11 20.72
C VAL A 23 13.15 81.07 20.47
N LEU A 24 14.08 80.74 19.57
CA LEU A 24 15.24 81.56 19.26
C LEU A 24 15.17 82.03 17.80
N PRO A 25 14.74 83.28 17.54
CA PRO A 25 14.76 83.81 16.18
C PRO A 25 16.20 83.85 15.65
N GLY A 26 16.47 83.16 14.54
CA GLY A 26 17.77 83.15 13.87
C GLY A 26 18.59 81.86 13.99
N THR A 27 18.15 80.85 14.75
CA THR A 27 18.89 79.58 14.90
C THR A 27 18.47 78.52 13.88
N THR A 28 18.50 78.82 12.59
CA THR A 28 18.29 77.78 11.56
C THR A 28 19.60 77.04 11.32
N LEU A 29 19.84 75.96 12.06
CA LEU A 29 21.12 75.26 12.03
C LEU A 29 21.38 74.46 10.73
N LEU A 30 20.39 74.23 9.87
CA LEU A 30 20.57 73.62 8.55
C LEU A 30 19.49 74.10 7.57
N PRO A 31 19.81 74.33 6.27
CA PRO A 31 18.81 74.53 5.23
C PRO A 31 18.10 73.19 4.95
N SER A 32 17.13 72.81 5.79
CA SER A 32 16.25 71.70 5.46
C SER A 32 15.26 72.18 4.41
N LYS A 33 15.36 71.64 3.19
CA LYS A 33 14.36 71.86 2.15
C LYS A 33 13.05 71.27 2.67
N LYS A 34 12.17 72.11 3.20
CA LYS A 34 10.83 71.72 3.70
C LYS A 34 10.04 71.15 2.52
N VAL A 35 10.14 69.84 2.29
CA VAL A 35 9.25 69.15 1.36
C VAL A 35 7.88 69.18 2.01
N LYS A 36 6.99 70.04 1.50
CA LYS A 36 5.60 70.10 1.95
C LYS A 36 4.95 68.77 1.57
N VAL A 37 4.89 67.85 2.53
CA VAL A 37 4.11 66.62 2.40
C VAL A 37 2.66 67.06 2.45
N THR A 38 1.99 67.06 1.30
CA THR A 38 0.55 67.31 1.23
C THR A 38 -0.20 66.09 1.74
N ASP A 39 -1.39 66.27 2.31
CA ASP A 39 -2.22 65.16 2.79
C ASP A 39 -2.47 64.10 1.70
N ALA A 40 -2.58 64.54 0.44
CA ALA A 40 -2.67 63.67 -0.72
C ALA A 40 -1.42 62.78 -0.91
N SER A 41 -0.22 63.31 -0.65
CA SER A 41 1.03 62.54 -0.73
C SER A 41 1.18 61.54 0.42
N ALA A 42 0.70 61.90 1.62
CA ALA A 42 0.64 60.98 2.76
C ALA A 42 -0.35 59.83 2.49
N PHE A 43 -1.55 60.14 2.00
CA PHE A 43 -2.55 59.15 1.59
C PHE A 43 -2.04 58.24 0.47
N ALA A 44 -1.41 58.80 -0.56
CA ALA A 44 -0.86 58.02 -1.66
C ALA A 44 0.27 57.07 -1.19
N SER A 45 1.09 57.49 -0.23
CA SER A 45 2.11 56.63 0.36
C SER A 45 1.51 55.47 1.15
N GLU A 46 0.42 55.72 1.89
CA GLU A 46 -0.26 54.72 2.70
C GLU A 46 -1.02 53.72 1.80
N ALA A 47 -1.73 54.21 0.78
CA ALA A 47 -2.41 53.38 -0.21
C ALA A 47 -1.43 52.45 -0.98
N ARG A 48 -0.19 52.90 -1.21
CA ARG A 48 0.86 52.08 -1.82
C ARG A 48 1.38 50.98 -0.89
N LYS A 49 1.46 51.23 0.43
CA LYS A 49 1.86 50.20 1.41
C LYS A 49 0.83 49.07 1.53
N HIS A 50 -0.46 49.38 1.36
CA HIS A 50 -1.54 48.39 1.45
C HIS A 50 -1.90 47.73 0.11
N ARG A 51 -1.22 48.11 -0.98
CA ARG A 51 -1.46 47.53 -2.30
C ARG A 51 -0.82 46.15 -2.40
N GLN A 52 -1.64 45.11 -2.27
CA GLN A 52 -1.21 43.72 -2.42
C GLN A 52 -0.64 43.49 -3.82
N SER A 53 0.45 42.72 -3.90
CA SER A 53 1.02 42.30 -5.17
C SER A 53 0.06 41.37 -5.91
N LYS A 54 0.13 41.36 -7.26
CA LYS A 54 -0.69 40.45 -8.08
C LYS A 54 -0.49 38.97 -7.68
N GLU A 55 0.70 38.62 -7.21
CA GLU A 55 1.04 37.28 -6.74
C GLU A 55 0.38 36.93 -5.41
N GLU A 56 0.37 37.86 -4.44
CA GLU A 56 -0.34 37.67 -3.17
C GLU A 56 -1.84 37.46 -3.37
N VAL A 57 -2.45 38.24 -4.25
CA VAL A 57 -3.88 38.09 -4.61
C VAL A 57 -4.13 36.72 -5.24
N ARG A 58 -3.26 36.27 -6.15
CA ARG A 58 -3.34 34.92 -6.75
C ARG A 58 -3.22 33.82 -5.69
N LYS A 59 -2.27 33.92 -4.76
CA LYS A 59 -2.08 32.96 -3.67
C LYS A 59 -3.31 32.90 -2.74
N LYS A 60 -3.84 34.06 -2.34
CA LYS A 60 -5.07 34.15 -1.51
C LYS A 60 -6.28 33.53 -2.23
N ASN A 61 -6.48 33.85 -3.51
CA ASN A 61 -7.58 33.28 -4.29
C ASN A 61 -7.45 31.76 -4.48
N LYS A 62 -6.23 31.23 -4.67
CA LYS A 62 -5.99 29.78 -4.73
C LYS A 62 -6.37 29.10 -3.41
N LEU A 63 -6.01 29.69 -2.27
CA LEU A 63 -6.37 29.16 -0.95
C LEU A 63 -7.88 29.18 -0.71
N VAL A 64 -8.57 30.26 -1.08
CA VAL A 64 -10.03 30.37 -0.96
C VAL A 64 -10.71 29.31 -1.83
N ARG A 65 -10.32 29.18 -3.10
CA ARG A 65 -10.85 28.13 -3.99
C ARG A 65 -10.60 26.72 -3.46
N ALA A 66 -9.41 26.46 -2.91
CA ALA A 66 -9.11 25.17 -2.31
C ALA A 66 -10.00 24.86 -1.11
N ARG A 67 -10.29 25.86 -0.25
CA ARG A 67 -11.24 25.70 0.88
C ARG A 67 -12.66 25.43 0.39
N GLN A 68 -13.15 26.19 -0.59
CA GLN A 68 -14.47 25.99 -1.19
C GLN A 68 -14.60 24.59 -1.80
N ASN A 69 -13.60 24.16 -2.58
CA ASN A 69 -13.61 22.82 -3.19
C ASN A 69 -13.61 21.70 -2.14
N ARG A 70 -12.91 21.88 -1.02
CA ARG A 70 -12.95 20.92 0.10
C ARG A 70 -14.34 20.83 0.71
N GLU A 71 -15.02 21.95 0.91
CA GLU A 71 -16.39 21.97 1.45
C GLU A 71 -17.39 21.35 0.47
N ILE A 72 -17.28 21.67 -0.82
CA ILE A 72 -18.08 21.07 -1.88
C ILE A 72 -17.89 19.57 -1.89
N ASN A 73 -16.64 19.08 -1.87
CA ASN A 73 -16.35 17.64 -1.85
C ASN A 73 -16.92 16.95 -0.61
N LYS A 74 -16.81 17.58 0.58
CA LYS A 74 -17.42 17.06 1.82
C LYS A 74 -18.95 16.96 1.70
N ARG A 75 -19.61 17.94 1.10
CA ARG A 75 -21.06 17.91 0.86
C ARG A 75 -21.41 16.81 -0.14
N LEU A 76 -20.71 16.73 -1.26
CA LEU A 76 -20.89 15.68 -2.27
C LEU A 76 -20.71 14.27 -1.69
N GLU A 77 -19.77 14.07 -0.77
CA GLU A 77 -19.62 12.78 -0.09
C GLU A 77 -20.79 12.45 0.84
N LYS A 78 -21.28 13.43 1.60
CA LYS A 78 -22.48 13.28 2.43
C LYS A 78 -23.71 12.95 1.57
N ASP A 79 -23.89 13.65 0.46
CA ASP A 79 -25.00 13.44 -0.46
C ASP A 79 -24.92 12.05 -1.10
N LYS A 80 -23.72 11.60 -1.51
CA LYS A 80 -23.50 10.23 -2.01
C LYS A 80 -23.86 9.18 -0.96
N LYS A 81 -23.53 9.39 0.32
CA LYS A 81 -23.89 8.48 1.41
C LYS A 81 -25.40 8.47 1.64
N PHE A 82 -26.02 9.65 1.66
CA PHE A 82 -27.46 9.80 1.82
C PHE A 82 -28.23 9.12 0.67
N GLN A 83 -27.86 9.38 -0.58
CA GLN A 83 -28.47 8.74 -1.75
C GLN A 83 -28.34 7.21 -1.71
N LYS A 84 -27.19 6.68 -1.25
CA LYS A 84 -27.02 5.23 -1.05
C LYS A 84 -27.98 4.69 0.01
N LEU A 85 -28.16 5.40 1.12
CA LEU A 85 -29.07 5.01 2.19
C LEU A 85 -30.53 5.02 1.72
N VAL A 86 -30.94 6.05 0.99
CA VAL A 86 -32.27 6.12 0.38
C VAL A 86 -32.49 4.96 -0.58
N ARG A 87 -31.54 4.73 -1.51
CA ARG A 87 -31.62 3.58 -2.45
C ARG A 87 -31.68 2.24 -1.73
N TYR A 88 -30.89 2.07 -0.67
CA TYR A 88 -30.92 0.86 0.14
C TYR A 88 -32.30 0.63 0.76
N ASN A 89 -32.90 1.67 1.36
CA ASN A 89 -34.22 1.56 1.97
C ASN A 89 -35.31 1.22 0.94
N VAL A 90 -35.28 1.85 -0.25
CA VAL A 90 -36.22 1.56 -1.35
C VAL A 90 -36.09 0.10 -1.82
N ILE A 91 -34.87 -0.35 -2.08
CA ILE A 91 -34.61 -1.74 -2.49
C ILE A 91 -35.03 -2.72 -1.39
N LYS A 92 -34.78 -2.37 -0.12
CA LYS A 92 -35.16 -3.20 1.04
C LYS A 92 -36.68 -3.31 1.16
N SER A 93 -37.42 -2.22 0.95
CA SER A 93 -38.89 -2.27 0.94
C SER A 93 -39.42 -3.12 -0.20
N HIS A 94 -38.85 -3.02 -1.41
CA HIS A 94 -39.27 -3.84 -2.55
C HIS A 94 -38.91 -5.32 -2.39
N LYS A 95 -37.79 -5.64 -1.74
CA LYS A 95 -37.43 -7.04 -1.42
C LYS A 95 -38.41 -7.68 -0.43
N ASN A 96 -38.91 -6.90 0.52
CA ASN A 96 -39.85 -7.38 1.54
C ASN A 96 -41.31 -7.37 1.04
N GLY A 97 -41.62 -6.54 0.06
CA GLY A 97 -42.89 -6.59 -0.67
C GLY A 97 -42.90 -7.75 -1.65
N GLN A 98 -44.08 -8.31 -1.93
CA GLN A 98 -44.25 -9.39 -2.92
C GLN A 98 -44.07 -8.91 -4.38
N ALA A 99 -43.81 -7.61 -4.61
CA ALA A 99 -43.62 -7.04 -5.93
C ALA A 99 -42.16 -7.21 -6.39
N ALA A 100 -41.97 -7.73 -7.61
CA ALA A 100 -40.65 -7.85 -8.21
C ALA A 100 -39.95 -6.48 -8.30
N ALA A 101 -38.68 -6.42 -7.89
CA ALA A 101 -37.91 -5.19 -7.90
C ALA A 101 -37.83 -4.59 -9.33
N PRO A 102 -37.99 -3.27 -9.50
CA PRO A 102 -37.88 -2.59 -10.79
C PRO A 102 -36.59 -2.93 -11.57
N GLU A 103 -36.64 -2.94 -12.90
CA GLU A 103 -35.50 -3.30 -13.77
C GLU A 103 -34.23 -2.49 -13.46
N GLY A 104 -34.38 -1.20 -13.16
CA GLY A 104 -33.28 -0.32 -12.77
C GLY A 104 -32.58 -0.75 -11.48
N GLU A 105 -33.33 -1.26 -10.50
CA GLU A 105 -32.80 -1.77 -9.24
C GLU A 105 -32.07 -3.10 -9.44
N GLN A 106 -32.63 -4.00 -10.27
CA GLN A 106 -31.98 -5.26 -10.62
C GLN A 106 -30.63 -5.04 -11.32
N LYS A 107 -30.56 -4.11 -12.28
CA LYS A 107 -29.29 -3.74 -12.95
C LYS A 107 -28.28 -3.19 -11.94
N TYR A 108 -28.73 -2.35 -11.01
CA TYR A 108 -27.87 -1.82 -9.95
C TYR A 108 -27.34 -2.93 -9.03
N LEU A 109 -28.20 -3.85 -8.58
CA LEU A 109 -27.82 -4.99 -7.75
C LEU A 109 -26.84 -5.92 -8.48
N LYS A 110 -27.09 -6.25 -9.76
CA LYS A 110 -26.17 -7.05 -10.58
C LYS A 110 -24.78 -6.40 -10.65
N LYS A 111 -24.72 -5.08 -10.83
CA LYS A 111 -23.47 -4.32 -10.82
C LYS A 111 -22.79 -4.36 -9.44
N LEU A 112 -23.55 -4.31 -8.36
CA LEU A 112 -23.03 -4.38 -6.99
C LEU A 112 -22.47 -5.77 -6.69
N ILE A 113 -23.19 -6.83 -7.05
CA ILE A 113 -22.76 -8.22 -6.94
C ILE A 113 -21.44 -8.42 -7.70
N LYS A 114 -21.37 -8.01 -8.97
CA LYS A 114 -20.15 -8.14 -9.78
C LYS A 114 -18.94 -7.43 -9.15
N LYS A 115 -19.14 -6.24 -8.58
CA LYS A 115 -18.06 -5.51 -7.90
C LYS A 115 -17.60 -6.22 -6.64
N ASN A 116 -18.54 -6.65 -5.80
CA ASN A 116 -18.23 -7.30 -4.54
C ASN A 116 -17.63 -8.69 -4.75
N SER A 117 -18.15 -9.48 -5.70
CA SER A 117 -17.57 -10.78 -6.07
C SER A 117 -16.15 -10.64 -6.58
N ASN A 118 -15.88 -9.62 -7.41
CA ASN A 118 -14.53 -9.38 -7.91
C ASN A 118 -13.59 -8.90 -6.80
N ALA A 119 -14.05 -8.10 -5.85
CA ALA A 119 -13.25 -7.71 -4.70
C ALA A 119 -12.92 -8.92 -3.82
N LEU A 120 -13.91 -9.77 -3.51
CA LEU A 120 -13.69 -10.99 -2.74
C LEU A 120 -12.72 -11.95 -3.42
N ARG A 121 -12.90 -12.21 -4.73
CA ARG A 121 -11.97 -13.04 -5.51
C ARG A 121 -10.55 -12.50 -5.50
N ARG A 122 -10.37 -11.18 -5.63
CA ARG A 122 -9.03 -10.56 -5.54
C ARG A 122 -8.34 -10.75 -4.19
N PHE A 123 -9.10 -10.85 -3.10
CA PHE A 123 -8.55 -11.09 -1.77
C PHE A 123 -8.37 -12.58 -1.46
N ALA A 124 -9.22 -13.44 -2.00
CA ALA A 124 -9.22 -14.88 -1.72
C ALA A 124 -8.30 -15.67 -2.66
N ASP A 125 -8.23 -15.28 -3.93
CA ASP A 125 -7.47 -15.99 -4.96
C ASP A 125 -6.08 -15.35 -5.08
N VAL A 126 -5.04 -16.17 -4.91
CA VAL A 126 -3.67 -15.80 -5.31
C VAL A 126 -3.69 -15.63 -6.83
N ASN A 127 -3.45 -14.43 -7.36
CA ASN A 127 -3.60 -14.16 -8.80
C ASN A 127 -2.52 -14.82 -9.68
N ASP A 128 -1.65 -15.63 -9.09
CA ASP A 128 -0.61 -16.36 -9.79
C ASP A 128 -1.06 -17.82 -9.98
N PRO A 129 -1.30 -18.26 -11.22
CA PRO A 129 -1.76 -19.61 -11.50
C PRO A 129 -0.73 -20.67 -11.08
N GLU A 130 0.58 -20.37 -11.15
CA GLU A 130 1.63 -21.32 -10.77
C GLU A 130 1.61 -21.57 -9.26
N ILE A 131 1.44 -20.51 -8.47
CA ILE A 131 1.35 -20.61 -7.00
C ILE A 131 0.03 -21.29 -6.57
N GLN A 132 -1.06 -21.07 -7.29
CA GLN A 132 -2.32 -21.77 -7.01
C GLN A 132 -2.21 -23.28 -7.24
N GLU A 133 -1.54 -23.70 -8.30
CA GLU A 133 -1.29 -25.12 -8.59
C GLU A 133 -0.41 -25.75 -7.51
N GLU A 134 0.68 -25.09 -7.12
CA GLU A 134 1.56 -25.56 -6.04
C GLU A 134 0.81 -25.68 -4.69
N ILE A 135 0.02 -24.67 -4.31
CA ILE A 135 -0.81 -24.72 -3.09
C ILE A 135 -1.82 -25.88 -3.17
N ALA A 136 -2.44 -26.10 -4.32
CA ALA A 136 -3.40 -27.19 -4.50
C ALA A 136 -2.73 -28.57 -4.43
N GLU A 137 -1.51 -28.71 -4.96
CA GLU A 137 -0.71 -29.92 -4.84
C GLU A 137 -0.30 -30.19 -3.39
N LEU A 138 0.22 -29.19 -2.68
CA LEU A 138 0.56 -29.30 -1.26
C LEU A 138 -0.66 -29.64 -0.40
N GLN A 139 -1.82 -29.03 -0.67
CA GLN A 139 -3.06 -29.37 0.03
C GLN A 139 -3.46 -30.83 -0.20
N LYS A 140 -3.36 -31.33 -1.44
CA LYS A 140 -3.60 -32.74 -1.75
C LYS A 140 -2.60 -33.65 -1.05
N GLU A 141 -1.32 -33.26 -1.02
CA GLU A 141 -0.28 -34.02 -0.34
C GLU A 141 -0.55 -34.13 1.17
N ILE A 142 -0.86 -33.02 1.84
CA ILE A 142 -1.21 -32.98 3.27
C ILE A 142 -2.45 -33.84 3.57
N ILE A 143 -3.49 -33.76 2.72
CA ILE A 143 -4.69 -34.59 2.88
C ILE A 143 -4.33 -36.07 2.72
N ASN A 144 -3.47 -36.41 1.77
CA ASN A 144 -3.03 -37.78 1.53
C ASN A 144 -2.15 -38.32 2.67
N MET A 145 -1.24 -37.50 3.22
CA MET A 145 -0.45 -37.86 4.40
C MET A 145 -1.31 -38.13 5.64
N LYS A 146 -2.46 -37.46 5.77
CA LYS A 146 -3.39 -37.68 6.88
C LYS A 146 -4.21 -38.97 6.71
N ASN A 147 -4.23 -39.55 5.52
CA ASN A 147 -4.99 -40.76 5.22
C ASN A 147 -4.09 -42.00 5.31
N GLU A 148 -4.24 -42.82 6.37
CA GLU A 148 -3.46 -44.06 6.58
C GLU A 148 -3.51 -45.06 5.40
N LYS A 149 -4.55 -44.97 4.55
CA LYS A 149 -4.67 -45.81 3.35
C LYS A 149 -3.62 -45.48 2.28
N PHE A 150 -3.11 -44.25 2.26
CA PHE A 150 -2.08 -43.82 1.33
C PHE A 150 -0.73 -44.46 1.65
N ASP A 151 -0.36 -44.53 2.93
CA ASP A 151 0.87 -45.18 3.39
C ASP A 151 0.87 -46.67 3.02
N ARG A 152 -0.24 -47.38 3.31
CA ARG A 152 -0.38 -48.80 2.94
C ARG A 152 -0.32 -49.03 1.42
N ALA A 153 -0.80 -48.08 0.61
CA ALA A 153 -0.73 -48.18 -0.85
C ALA A 153 0.68 -47.90 -1.39
N LYS A 154 1.43 -47.00 -0.73
CA LYS A 154 2.84 -46.70 -1.06
C LYS A 154 3.75 -47.88 -0.72
N ASP A 155 3.57 -48.48 0.46
CA ASP A 155 4.35 -49.64 0.91
C ASP A 155 4.15 -50.84 -0.03
N ARG A 156 2.90 -51.16 -0.39
CA ARG A 156 2.61 -52.21 -1.37
C ARG A 156 3.29 -51.99 -2.73
N LYS A 157 3.41 -50.73 -3.17
CA LYS A 157 4.12 -50.40 -4.42
C LYS A 157 5.64 -50.57 -4.28
N LEU A 158 6.22 -50.30 -3.11
CA LEU A 158 7.64 -50.53 -2.85
C LEU A 158 7.95 -52.03 -2.77
N ASP A 159 7.11 -52.79 -2.07
CA ASP A 159 7.25 -54.25 -1.98
C ASP A 159 7.15 -54.92 -3.34
N ALA A 160 6.20 -54.49 -4.18
CA ALA A 160 6.07 -54.99 -5.54
C ALA A 160 7.31 -54.68 -6.40
N LYS A 161 7.94 -53.50 -6.22
CA LYS A 161 9.17 -53.13 -6.93
C LYS A 161 10.37 -53.94 -6.45
N LEU A 162 10.50 -54.17 -5.14
CA LEU A 162 11.54 -55.01 -4.56
C LEU A 162 11.41 -56.47 -5.01
N SER A 163 10.18 -57.00 -4.99
CA SER A 163 9.89 -58.34 -5.50
C SER A 163 10.25 -58.47 -6.98
N ALA A 164 9.82 -57.51 -7.82
CA ALA A 164 10.13 -57.51 -9.24
C ALA A 164 11.63 -57.35 -9.54
N PHE A 165 12.38 -56.61 -8.70
CA PHE A 165 13.83 -56.49 -8.80
C PHE A 165 14.53 -57.80 -8.45
N ASN A 166 14.14 -58.43 -7.34
CA ASN A 166 14.67 -59.72 -6.91
C ASN A 166 14.35 -60.84 -7.90
N GLU A 167 13.17 -60.80 -8.52
CA GLU A 167 12.78 -61.73 -9.57
C GLU A 167 13.63 -61.54 -10.84
N LYS A 168 14.01 -60.30 -11.18
CA LYS A 168 14.94 -60.01 -12.30
C LYS A 168 16.37 -60.46 -12.04
N ILE A 169 16.82 -60.42 -10.78
CA ILE A 169 18.11 -61.00 -10.38
C ILE A 169 18.05 -62.52 -10.48
N LYS A 170 17.02 -63.16 -9.93
CA LYS A 170 16.85 -64.62 -9.95
C LYS A 170 16.68 -65.18 -11.36
N SER A 171 15.96 -64.47 -12.23
CA SER A 171 15.78 -64.86 -13.64
C SER A 171 17.00 -64.55 -14.51
N GLY A 172 18.07 -63.98 -13.96
CA GLY A 172 19.32 -63.71 -14.68
C GLY A 172 19.23 -62.55 -15.68
N SER A 173 18.08 -61.89 -15.80
CA SER A 173 17.89 -60.72 -16.67
C SER A 173 18.71 -59.50 -16.22
N LEU A 174 19.11 -59.44 -14.94
CA LEU A 174 19.96 -58.40 -14.37
C LEU A 174 21.33 -59.00 -13.99
N THR A 175 22.16 -59.30 -14.98
CA THR A 175 23.51 -59.82 -14.79
C THR A 175 24.52 -58.67 -14.73
N TYR A 176 25.10 -58.42 -13.55
CA TYR A 176 26.32 -57.62 -13.45
C TYR A 176 27.51 -58.51 -13.87
N PRO A 177 28.28 -58.14 -14.90
CA PRO A 177 29.38 -58.96 -15.38
C PRO A 177 30.42 -59.14 -14.26
N GLY A 178 30.68 -60.40 -13.89
CA GLY A 178 31.73 -60.78 -12.93
C GLY A 178 31.27 -61.07 -11.50
N LEU A 179 30.00 -60.92 -11.15
CA LEU A 179 29.51 -61.28 -9.80
C LEU A 179 29.04 -62.73 -9.69
N THR A 180 28.49 -63.30 -10.77
CA THR A 180 27.78 -64.59 -10.73
C THR A 180 28.11 -65.63 -11.82
N PRO A 181 28.80 -65.36 -12.95
CA PRO A 181 29.11 -66.43 -13.90
C PRO A 181 30.41 -67.14 -13.48
N GLY A 182 30.29 -68.28 -12.78
CA GLY A 182 31.43 -69.14 -12.44
C GLY A 182 31.61 -69.46 -10.96
N LEU A 183 30.75 -68.93 -10.07
CA LEU A 183 30.70 -69.43 -8.70
C LEU A 183 30.06 -70.82 -8.71
N ALA A 184 30.82 -71.85 -8.34
CA ALA A 184 30.30 -73.20 -8.22
C ALA A 184 29.22 -73.23 -7.13
N PRO A 185 28.09 -73.93 -7.34
CA PRO A 185 27.14 -74.17 -6.26
C PRO A 185 27.85 -75.03 -5.21
N VAL A 186 28.29 -74.41 -4.11
CA VAL A 186 28.86 -75.11 -2.96
C VAL A 186 27.78 -76.01 -2.35
N GLY A 187 28.02 -77.32 -2.36
CA GLY A 187 27.17 -78.29 -1.67
C GLY A 187 27.43 -78.23 -0.16
N LEU A 188 26.40 -78.49 0.65
CA LEU A 188 26.53 -78.57 2.12
C LEU A 188 27.46 -79.72 2.59
N ASP A 189 27.87 -80.61 1.69
CA ASP A 189 28.72 -81.77 1.97
C ASP A 189 30.21 -81.52 1.67
N ASP A 190 30.60 -80.36 1.11
CA ASP A 190 32.01 -80.02 0.80
C ASP A 190 32.75 -79.37 2.01
N GLU A 191 32.09 -79.20 3.15
CA GLU A 191 32.65 -78.58 4.36
C GLU A 191 33.21 -79.58 5.39
N SER A 192 33.25 -80.89 5.10
CA SER A 192 33.55 -81.93 6.11
C SER A 192 34.63 -82.95 5.76
N ASP A 193 35.71 -82.56 5.08
CA ASP A 193 36.97 -83.34 5.05
C ASP A 193 38.11 -82.43 5.55
N GLU A 194 38.31 -82.39 6.87
CA GLU A 194 39.54 -81.89 7.49
C GLU A 194 40.65 -82.91 7.20
N GLU A 195 41.56 -82.59 6.27
CA GLU A 195 42.82 -83.34 6.12
C GLU A 195 43.75 -83.01 7.29
N GLU A 196 43.78 -83.94 8.24
CA GLU A 196 44.79 -84.16 9.27
C GLU A 196 46.02 -84.84 8.62
N ASP A 197 47.22 -84.28 8.81
CA ASP A 197 48.56 -84.93 8.83
C ASP A 197 49.65 -83.85 8.59
N ASP A 198 50.38 -83.37 9.60
CA ASP A 198 51.57 -83.93 10.27
C ASP A 198 52.93 -83.70 9.53
N ASP A 199 53.88 -83.14 10.30
CA ASP A 199 55.30 -82.77 10.08
C ASP A 199 55.68 -81.37 9.55
#